data_AF-A0A1F6R3Q7-F1
#
_entry.id   AF-A0A1F6R3Q7-F1
#
_cell.length_a   1.000
_cell.length_b   1.000
_cell.length_c   1.000
_cell.angle_alpha   90.00
_cell.angle_beta   90.00
_cell.angle_gamma   90.00
#
_symmetry.space_group_name_H-M   'P 1'
#
loop_
_entity.id
_entity.type
_entity.pdbx_description
1 polymer ?
#
loop_
_entity_poly.entity_id
_entity_poly.type
_entity_poly.pdbx_seq_one_letter_code
_entity_poly.pdbx_strand_id
1 'polypeptide(L)' 'MLRPDGIEKKLLELLSDSLVLRRSEIVQMLKSRRMDASGIDVVTKSLLARGFITEVYASEKTFAITQRGMKGER' A
#
# COMPACT_ATOMS: atom_id res chain seq x y z
N MET A 1 12.64 5.71 7.22
CA MET A 1 12.30 4.78 8.30
C MET A 1 10.81 4.53 8.22
N LEU A 2 10.36 3.29 8.00
CA LEU A 2 8.93 2.95 8.02
C LEU A 2 8.43 3.07 9.47
N ARG A 3 7.22 3.60 9.67
CA ARG A 3 6.63 3.64 11.00
C ARG A 3 6.23 2.20 11.40
N PRO A 4 6.74 1.65 12.51
CA PRO A 4 6.65 0.21 12.82
C PRO A 4 5.22 -0.35 12.96
N ASP A 5 4.24 0.50 13.28
CA ASP A 5 2.90 0.03 13.74
C ASP A 5 1.75 0.48 12.82
N GLY A 6 2.05 0.93 11.60
CA GLY A 6 1.09 1.66 10.75
C GLY A 6 0.47 0.89 9.59
N ILE A 7 -0.64 1.45 9.08
CA ILE A 7 -1.28 1.09 7.80
C ILE A 7 -0.24 1.02 6.65
N GLU A 8 0.84 1.80 6.69
CA GLU A 8 1.97 1.74 5.73
C GLU A 8 2.59 0.35 5.61
N LYS A 9 2.97 -0.26 6.75
CA LYS A 9 3.59 -1.58 6.76
C LYS A 9 2.61 -2.63 6.24
N LYS A 10 1.36 -2.57 6.72
CA LYS A 10 0.31 -3.48 6.26
C LYS A 10 0.05 -3.36 4.76
N LEU A 11 0.04 -2.16 4.22
CA LEU A 11 -0.15 -1.93 2.78
C LEU A 11 1.00 -2.55 1.98
N LEU A 12 2.24 -2.37 2.42
CA LEU A 12 3.40 -2.99 1.77
C LEU A 12 3.34 -4.52 1.84
N GLU A 13 2.96 -5.12 2.97
CA GLU A 13 2.73 -6.56 3.07
C GLU A 13 1.67 -7.05 2.07
N LEU A 14 0.52 -6.39 2.00
CA LEU A 14 -0.55 -6.75 1.06
C LEU A 14 -0.09 -6.68 -0.41
N LEU A 15 0.69 -5.66 -0.75
CA LEU A 15 1.24 -5.52 -2.09
C LEU A 15 2.44 -6.44 -2.35
N SER A 16 3.21 -6.84 -1.35
CA SER A 16 4.24 -7.87 -1.48
C SER A 16 3.62 -9.22 -1.82
N ASP A 17 2.47 -9.54 -1.23
CA ASP A 17 1.74 -10.78 -1.48
C ASP A 17 1.06 -10.81 -2.86
N SER A 18 0.49 -9.67 -3.29
CA SER A 18 -0.37 -9.58 -4.49
C SER A 18 0.30 -8.91 -5.70
N LEU A 19 1.45 -8.27 -5.52
CA LEU A 19 2.22 -7.43 -6.45
C LEU A 19 1.51 -6.16 -6.93
N VAL A 20 0.21 -6.23 -7.20
CA VAL A 20 -0.64 -5.15 -7.70
C VAL A 20 -2.01 -5.22 -7.02
N LEU A 21 -2.49 -4.10 -6.49
CA LEU A 21 -3.83 -4.00 -5.91
C LEU A 21 -4.49 -2.67 -6.25
N ARG A 22 -5.80 -2.70 -6.45
CA ARG A 22 -6.65 -1.52 -6.51
C ARG A 22 -6.81 -0.93 -5.12
N ARG A 23 -7.06 0.38 -5.05
CA ARG A 23 -7.37 1.06 -3.78
C ARG A 23 -8.57 0.42 -3.08
N SER A 24 -9.59 0.03 -3.84
CA SER A 24 -10.80 -0.63 -3.33
C SER A 24 -10.47 -1.95 -2.65
N GLU A 25 -9.63 -2.78 -3.26
CA GLU A 25 -9.15 -4.06 -2.72
C GLU A 25 -8.32 -3.84 -1.44
N ILE A 26 -7.39 -2.89 -1.44
CA ILE A 26 -6.60 -2.55 -0.25
C ILE A 26 -7.52 -2.17 0.92
N VAL A 27 -8.52 -1.32 0.68
CA VAL A 27 -9.49 -0.91 1.71
C VAL A 27 -10.30 -2.11 2.22
N GLN A 28 -10.77 -2.99 1.33
CA GLN A 28 -11.50 -4.19 1.72
C GLN A 28 -10.64 -5.14 2.57
N MET A 29 -9.37 -5.35 2.19
CA MET A 29 -8.43 -6.20 2.91
C MET A 29 -8.03 -5.64 4.27
N LEU A 30 -7.95 -4.31 4.42
CA LEU A 30 -7.73 -3.68 5.73
C LEU A 30 -8.95 -3.84 6.63
N LYS A 31 -10.15 -3.59 6.11
CA LYS A 31 -11.41 -3.75 6.85
C LYS A 31 -11.66 -5.20 7.28
N SER A 32 -11.36 -6.19 6.44
CA SER A 32 -11.50 -7.61 6.81
C SER A 32 -10.57 -8.02 7.96
N ARG A 33 -9.45 -7.30 8.12
CA ARG A 33 -8.51 -7.44 9.25
C ARG A 33 -8.86 -6.52 10.44
N ARG A 34 -10.05 -5.92 10.46
CA ARG A 34 -10.53 -4.96 11.48
C ARG A 34 -9.60 -3.75 11.65
N MET A 35 -8.89 -3.36 10.60
CA MET A 35 -8.06 -2.16 10.59
C MET A 35 -8.85 -0.97 10.05
N ASP A 36 -8.59 0.20 10.63
CA ASP A 36 -9.08 1.45 10.05
C ASP A 36 -8.37 1.70 8.71
N ALA A 37 -9.16 2.06 7.71
CA ALA A 37 -8.69 2.45 6.39
C ALA A 37 -8.75 3.96 6.18
N SER A 38 -9.13 4.73 7.21
CA SER A 38 -9.03 6.18 7.21
C SER A 38 -7.56 6.57 7.02
N GLY A 39 -7.30 7.48 6.09
CA GLY A 39 -5.93 7.88 5.73
C GLY A 39 -5.24 6.99 4.69
N ILE A 40 -5.92 6.04 4.05
CA ILE A 40 -5.31 5.23 2.97
C ILE A 40 -4.72 6.10 1.85
N ASP A 41 -5.37 7.21 1.51
CA ASP A 41 -4.88 8.14 0.48
C ASP A 41 -3.61 8.90 0.92
N VAL A 42 -3.50 9.21 2.21
CA VAL A 42 -2.29 9.85 2.77
C VAL A 42 -1.13 8.85 2.76
N VAL A 43 -1.42 7.60 3.12
CA VAL A 43 -0.45 6.50 3.14
C VAL A 43 0.05 6.18 1.74
N THR A 44 -0.84 5.98 0.76
CA THR A 44 -0.43 5.70 -0.62
C THR A 44 0.36 6.87 -1.22
N LYS A 45 -0.04 8.12 -0.97
CA LYS A 45 0.72 9.31 -1.38
C LYS A 45 2.13 9.34 -0.77
N SER A 46 2.28 9.03 0.52
CA SER A 46 3.57 8.91 1.20
C SER A 46 4.45 7.84 0.55
N LEU A 47 3.90 6.65 0.31
CA LEU A 47 4.64 5.53 -0.27
C LEU A 47 5.03 5.76 -1.74
N LEU A 48 4.17 6.42 -2.51
CA LEU A 48 4.48 6.88 -3.87
C LEU A 48 5.64 7.88 -3.87
N ALA A 49 5.55 8.93 -3.05
CA ALA A 49 6.60 9.95 -2.95
C ALA A 49 7.95 9.36 -2.52
N ARG A 50 7.93 8.28 -1.75
CA ARG A 50 9.13 7.55 -1.31
C ARG A 50 9.60 6.46 -2.29
N GLY A 51 8.85 6.22 -3.37
CA GLY A 51 9.15 5.23 -4.39
C GLY A 51 9.00 3.77 -3.96
N PHE A 52 8.20 3.49 -2.92
CA PHE A 52 7.92 2.12 -2.47
C PHE A 52 6.80 1.45 -3.28
N ILE A 53 5.90 2.25 -3.83
CA ILE A 53 4.83 1.80 -4.74
C ILE A 53 4.78 2.72 -5.97
N THR A 54 4.11 2.30 -7.04
CA THR A 54 3.82 3.12 -8.22
C THR A 54 2.35 2.99 -8.61
N GLU A 55 1.78 4.01 -9.25
CA GLU A 55 0.47 3.92 -9.90
C GLU A 55 0.61 3.26 -11.27
N VAL A 56 -0.31 2.35 -11.61
CA VAL A 56 -0.29 1.58 -12.87
C VAL A 56 -1.49 1.85 -13.78
N TYR A 57 -2.63 2.29 -13.23
CA TYR A 57 -3.84 2.59 -14.02
C TYR A 57 -4.56 3.84 -13.51
N ALA A 58 -5.15 4.60 -14.43
CA ALA A 58 -5.79 5.89 -14.14
C ALA A 58 -7.32 5.82 -13.94
N SER A 59 -8.00 4.82 -14.51
CA SER A 59 -9.47 4.69 -14.37
C SER A 59 -9.89 4.29 -12.95
N GLU A 60 -9.09 3.44 -12.30
CA GLU A 60 -9.18 3.12 -10.88
C GLU A 60 -7.77 3.17 -10.29
N LYS A 61 -7.59 3.91 -9.18
CA LYS A 61 -6.30 4.01 -8.49
C LYS A 61 -5.79 2.61 -8.15
N THR A 62 -4.77 2.19 -8.87
CA THR A 62 -4.16 0.86 -8.77
C THR A 62 -2.69 1.02 -8.51
N PHE A 63 -2.19 0.32 -7.49
CA PHE A 63 -0.83 0.44 -7.00
C PHE A 63 -0.08 -0.88 -7.21
N ALA A 64 1.16 -0.78 -7.68
CA ALA A 64 2.10 -1.89 -7.74
C ALA A 64 3.25 -1.64 -6.75
N ILE A 65 3.77 -2.70 -6.11
CA ILE A 65 4.98 -2.59 -5.28
C ILE A 65 6.23 -2.47 -6.15
N THR A 66 7.16 -1.60 -5.76
CA THR A 66 8.46 -1.50 -6.44
C THR A 66 9.46 -2.47 -5.84
N GLN A 67 10.60 -2.68 -6.50
CA GLN A 67 11.73 -3.41 -5.90
C GLN A 67 12.20 -2.77 -4.59
N ARG A 68 12.12 -1.43 -4.47
CA ARG A 68 12.43 -0.71 -3.24
C ARG A 68 11.38 -1.00 -2.17
N GLY A 69 10.10 -1.06 -2.55
CA GLY A 69 8.98 -1.55 -1.73
C GLY A 69 9.28 -2.87 -1.07
N MET A 70 9.58 -3.88 -1.90
CA MET A 70 9.87 -5.25 -1.45
C MET A 70 11.09 -5.33 -0.53
N LYS A 71 12.14 -4.54 -0.79
CA LYS A 71 13.33 -4.50 0.09
C LYS A 71 13.08 -3.76 1.41
N GLY A 72 12.19 -2.77 1.41
CA GLY A 72 11.84 -2.00 2.59
C GLY A 72 10.86 -2.70 3.52
N GLU A 73 10.18 -3.75 3.07
CA GLU A 73 9.30 -4.58 3.89
C GLU A 73 10.10 -5.54 4.82
N ARG A 74 11.32 -5.92 4.42
CA ARG A 74 12.24 -6.77 5.18
C ARG A 74 12.92 -6.10 6.37
#